data_AF-A0A353MHG0-F1
#
_entry.id   AF-A0A353MHG0-F1
#
_cell.length_a   1.000
_cell.length_b   1.000
_cell.length_c   1.000
_cell.angle_alpha   90.00
_cell.angle_beta   90.00
_cell.angle_gamma   90.00
#
_symmetry.space_group_name_H-M   'P 1'
#
loop_
_entity.id
_entity.type
_entity.pdbx_description
1 polymer ?
#
loop_
_entity_poly.entity_id
_entity_poly.type
_entity_poly.pdbx_seq_one_letter_code
_entity_poly.pdbx_strand_id
1 'polypeptide(L)'
;MIDQLHTDGKRCPHCGVEIVDEARLRRWYQVERIKCSSTECGRFYTSTTNTELSGSTLDPRELYLLKCLIEWGVSPTTIITIIPVNKETVGRWVKRFQAMEQLSA
;
A
#
# COMPACT_ATOMS: atom_id res chain seq x y z
N MET A 1 2.07 -9.17 3.37
CA MET A 1 1.77 -7.72 3.35
C MET A 1 0.46 -7.42 2.63
N ILE A 2 0.34 -7.62 1.31
CA ILE A 2 -0.93 -7.27 0.60
C ILE A 2 -2.13 -8.04 1.15
N ASP A 3 -2.04 -9.34 1.41
CA ASP A 3 -3.17 -10.08 2.00
C ASP A 3 -3.57 -9.58 3.40
N GLN A 4 -2.66 -8.96 4.16
CA GLN A 4 -2.98 -8.38 5.47
C GLN A 4 -3.79 -7.07 5.36
N LEU A 5 -3.72 -6.38 4.22
CA LEU A 5 -4.51 -5.19 3.95
C LEU A 5 -5.96 -5.51 3.53
N HIS A 6 -6.24 -6.78 3.24
CA HIS A 6 -7.51 -7.23 2.65
C HIS A 6 -8.06 -8.44 3.39
N THR A 7 -8.38 -8.26 4.67
CA THR A 7 -8.94 -9.32 5.53
C THR A 7 -10.26 -9.88 4.99
N ASP A 8 -11.04 -9.07 4.28
CA ASP A 8 -12.33 -9.45 3.69
C ASP A 8 -12.21 -10.06 2.28
N GLY A 9 -10.97 -10.30 1.84
CA GLY A 9 -10.63 -10.87 0.55
C GLY A 9 -10.33 -9.85 -0.56
N LYS A 10 -9.93 -10.37 -1.71
CA LYS A 10 -9.39 -9.58 -2.84
C LYS A 10 -10.54 -9.04 -3.69
N ARG A 11 -11.07 -7.88 -3.29
CA ARG A 11 -12.28 -7.30 -3.88
C ARG A 11 -12.03 -5.93 -4.47
N CYS A 12 -12.89 -5.54 -5.40
CA CYS A 12 -12.94 -4.16 -5.88
C CYS A 12 -13.36 -3.23 -4.73
N PRO A 13 -12.60 -2.17 -4.42
CA PRO A 13 -12.90 -1.26 -3.31
C PRO A 13 -14.13 -0.37 -3.57
N HIS A 14 -14.68 -0.39 -4.79
CA HIS A 14 -15.83 0.43 -5.16
C HIS A 14 -17.15 -0.34 -5.21
N CYS A 15 -17.13 -1.62 -5.58
CA CYS A 15 -18.34 -2.42 -5.79
C CYS A 15 -18.29 -3.80 -5.13
N GLY A 16 -17.20 -4.15 -4.43
CA GLY A 16 -17.08 -5.40 -3.68
C GLY A 16 -16.91 -6.68 -4.51
N VAL A 17 -16.89 -6.57 -5.85
CA VAL A 17 -16.73 -7.75 -6.73
C VAL A 17 -15.36 -8.39 -6.51
N GLU A 18 -15.35 -9.72 -6.41
CA GLU A 18 -14.14 -10.48 -6.17
C GLU A 18 -13.25 -10.58 -7.41
N ILE A 19 -11.94 -10.58 -7.19
CA ILE A 19 -10.93 -10.79 -8.22
C ILE A 19 -10.66 -12.28 -8.33
N VAL A 20 -11.25 -12.93 -9.33
CA VAL A 20 -11.10 -14.38 -9.57
C VAL A 20 -10.07 -14.72 -10.66
N ASP A 21 -9.66 -13.74 -11.46
CA ASP A 21 -8.77 -13.92 -12.60
C ASP A 21 -7.29 -13.92 -12.18
N GLU A 22 -6.53 -14.95 -12.56
CA GLU A 22 -5.12 -15.09 -12.18
C GLU A 22 -4.24 -13.93 -12.66
N ALA A 23 -4.47 -13.42 -13.87
CA ALA A 23 -3.67 -12.31 -14.40
C ALA A 23 -3.93 -11.00 -13.65
N ARG A 24 -5.16 -10.75 -13.19
CA ARG A 24 -5.48 -9.64 -12.29
C ARG A 24 -4.94 -9.87 -10.89
N LEU A 25 -4.97 -11.11 -10.38
CA LEU A 25 -4.40 -11.44 -9.08
C LEU A 25 -2.88 -11.21 -9.05
N ARG A 26 -2.16 -11.60 -10.11
CA ARG A 26 -0.72 -11.31 -10.22
C ARG A 26 -0.44 -9.81 -10.13
N ARG A 27 -1.17 -9.01 -10.90
CA ARG A 27 -1.08 -7.54 -10.90
C ARG A 27 -1.47 -6.91 -9.57
N TRP A 28 -2.49 -7.46 -8.92
CA TRP A 28 -2.94 -7.06 -7.58
C TRP A 28 -1.81 -7.19 -6.55
N TYR A 29 -1.10 -8.32 -6.55
CA TYR A 29 0.04 -8.53 -5.66
C TYR A 29 1.26 -7.63 -5.97
N GLN A 30 1.37 -7.16 -7.22
CA GLN A 30 2.39 -6.21 -7.64
C GLN A 30 1.97 -4.74 -7.44
N VAL A 31 0.79 -4.48 -6.86
CA VAL A 31 0.21 -3.14 -6.69
C VAL A 31 0.02 -2.40 -8.02
N GLU A 32 -0.10 -3.14 -9.11
CA GLU A 32 -0.38 -2.57 -10.41
C GLU A 32 -1.84 -2.16 -10.53
N ARG A 33 -2.11 -1.20 -11.42
CA ARG A 33 -3.45 -0.72 -11.70
C ARG A 33 -4.23 -1.80 -12.45
N ILE A 34 -5.36 -2.24 -11.89
CA ILE A 34 -6.28 -3.19 -12.50
C ILE A 34 -7.65 -2.55 -12.75
N LYS A 35 -8.35 -3.03 -13.79
CA LYS A 35 -9.73 -2.64 -14.10
C LYS A 35 -10.71 -3.62 -13.49
N CYS A 36 -11.75 -3.12 -12.83
CA CYS A 36 -12.86 -3.90 -12.30
C CYS A 36 -13.49 -4.78 -13.39
N SER A 37 -13.79 -6.04 -13.04
CA SER A 37 -14.45 -7.01 -13.92
C SER A 37 -15.94 -6.75 -14.10
N SER A 38 -16.60 -6.16 -13.10
CA SER A 38 -18.00 -5.75 -13.22
C SER A 38 -18.16 -4.67 -14.29
N THR A 39 -19.04 -4.92 -15.26
CA THR A 39 -19.37 -4.01 -16.35
C THR A 39 -20.03 -2.72 -15.85
N GLU A 40 -20.81 -2.80 -14.77
CA GLU A 40 -21.46 -1.66 -14.14
C GLU A 40 -20.47 -0.77 -13.37
N CYS A 41 -19.38 -1.36 -12.88
CA CYS A 41 -18.33 -0.62 -12.17
C CYS A 41 -17.28 -0.07 -13.14
N GLY A 42 -16.56 -0.95 -13.85
CA GLY A 42 -15.52 -0.60 -14.83
C GLY A 42 -14.34 0.25 -14.32
N ARG A 43 -14.31 0.64 -13.04
CA ARG A 43 -13.30 1.53 -12.45
C ARG A 43 -11.93 0.88 -12.37
N PHE A 44 -10.90 1.71 -12.40
CA PHE A 44 -9.53 1.28 -12.16
C PHE A 44 -9.12 1.52 -10.70
N TYR A 45 -8.36 0.60 -10.13
CA TYR A 45 -7.86 0.67 -8.76
C TYR A 45 -6.56 -0.15 -8.62
N THR A 46 -5.90 -0.03 -7.48
CA THR A 46 -4.76 -0.85 -7.05
C THR A 46 -5.13 -1.62 -5.78
N SER A 47 -4.29 -2.55 -5.35
CA SER A 47 -4.42 -3.22 -4.05
C SER A 47 -4.17 -2.30 -2.84
N THR A 48 -3.81 -1.05 -3.05
CA THR A 48 -3.68 -0.04 -1.98
C THR A 48 -4.81 1.00 -2.00
N THR A 49 -5.72 0.92 -2.96
CA THR A 49 -6.85 1.85 -3.04
C THR A 49 -7.76 1.64 -1.82
N ASN A 50 -8.15 2.73 -1.16
CA ASN A 50 -8.91 2.74 0.10
C ASN A 50 -8.25 2.01 1.29
N THR A 51 -6.95 1.71 1.23
CA THR A 51 -6.20 1.21 2.38
C THR A 51 -5.34 2.30 3.00
N GLU A 52 -4.71 1.97 4.12
CA GLU A 52 -3.71 2.81 4.79
C GLU A 52 -2.47 3.03 3.92
N LEU A 53 -2.31 2.34 2.80
CA LEU A 53 -1.23 2.57 1.84
C LEU A 53 -1.68 3.37 0.61
N SER A 54 -2.93 3.84 0.57
CA SER A 54 -3.46 4.62 -0.54
C SER A 54 -2.70 5.93 -0.74
N GLY A 55 -2.40 6.25 -2.01
CA GLY A 55 -1.64 7.44 -2.40
C GLY A 55 -0.12 7.31 -2.21
N SER A 56 0.38 6.13 -1.83
CA SER A 56 1.82 5.85 -1.81
C SER A 56 2.41 5.86 -3.21
N THR A 57 3.52 6.57 -3.40
CA THR A 57 4.38 6.43 -4.58
C THR A 57 5.44 5.33 -4.41
N LEU A 58 5.56 4.78 -3.20
CA LEU A 58 6.49 3.70 -2.86
C LEU A 58 5.88 2.35 -3.20
N ASP A 59 6.70 1.47 -3.77
CA ASP A 59 6.34 0.08 -3.96
C ASP A 59 6.27 -0.67 -2.61
N PRO A 60 5.67 -1.87 -2.56
CA PRO A 60 5.56 -2.66 -1.32
C PRO A 60 6.86 -2.93 -0.58
N ARG A 61 7.96 -3.17 -1.30
CA ARG A 61 9.27 -3.49 -0.74
C ARG A 61 9.89 -2.23 -0.14
N GLU A 62 9.76 -1.11 -0.83
CA GLU A 62 10.19 0.20 -0.32
C GLU A 62 9.41 0.60 0.93
N LEU A 63 8.08 0.38 0.96
CA LEU A 63 7.26 0.62 2.15
C LEU A 63 7.66 -0.26 3.33
N TYR A 64 7.87 -1.55 3.07
CA TYR A 64 8.32 -2.48 4.10
C TYR A 64 9.69 -2.09 4.66
N LEU A 65 10.65 -1.79 3.78
CA LEU A 65 11.99 -1.35 4.19
C LEU A 65 11.94 -0.02 4.95
N LEU A 66 11.13 0.94 4.50
CA LEU A 66 10.94 2.23 5.18
C LEU A 66 10.42 2.03 6.60
N LYS A 67 9.41 1.16 6.77
CA LYS A 67 8.86 0.83 8.09
C LYS A 67 9.95 0.25 9.00
N CYS A 68 10.70 -0.76 8.54
CA CYS A 68 11.77 -1.38 9.33
C CYS A 68 12.85 -0.36 9.74
N LEU A 69 13.28 0.52 8.83
CA LEU A 69 14.29 1.54 9.13
C LEU A 69 13.79 2.54 10.18
N ILE A 70 12.51 2.93 10.13
CA ILE A 70 11.88 3.80 11.13
C ILE A 70 11.83 3.10 12.49
N GLU A 71 11.38 1.85 12.54
CA GLU A 71 11.30 1.05 13.78
C GLU A 71 12.69 0.82 14.41
N TRP A 72 13.74 0.71 13.59
CA TRP A 72 15.13 0.63 14.06
C TRP A 72 15.73 1.98 14.46
N GLY A 73 14.97 3.07 14.40
CA GLY A 73 15.43 4.40 14.78
C GLY A 73 16.46 5.02 13.82
N VAL A 74 16.51 4.53 12.57
CA VAL A 74 17.42 5.08 11.56
C VAL A 74 17.01 6.52 11.25
N SER A 75 17.99 7.42 11.22
CA SER A 75 17.71 8.84 10.99
C SER A 75 17.09 9.07 9.61
N PRO A 76 16.16 10.05 9.44
CA PRO A 76 15.60 10.37 8.13
C PRO A 76 16.67 10.68 7.07
N THR A 77 17.77 11.30 7.47
CA THR A 77 18.92 11.61 6.59
C THR A 77 19.60 10.34 6.06
N THR A 78 19.65 9.27 6.85
CA THR A 78 20.17 7.99 6.40
C THR A 78 19.14 7.25 5.53
N ILE A 79 17.86 7.30 5.90
CA ILE A 79 16.78 6.64 5.13
C ILE A 79 16.76 7.11 3.68
N ILE A 80 16.88 8.42 3.43
CA ILE A 80 16.89 8.97 2.05
C ILE A 80 18.08 8.51 1.19
N THR A 81 19.14 7.97 1.81
CA THR A 81 20.29 7.39 1.08
C THR A 81 20.09 5.92 0.74
N ILE A 82 19.21 5.23 1.47
CA ILE A 82 18.90 3.81 1.30
C ILE A 82 17.70 3.65 0.35
N ILE A 83 16.67 4.48 0.53
CA ILE A 83 15.44 4.49 -0.25
C ILE A 83 15.40 5.82 -1.00
N PRO A 84 15.23 5.83 -2.34
CA PRO A 84 15.27 7.04 -3.17
C PRO A 84 13.99 7.90 -3.00
N VAL A 85 13.71 8.32 -1.77
CA VAL A 85 12.61 9.20 -1.39
C VAL A 85 13.12 10.52 -0.84
N ASN A 86 12.30 11.57 -0.96
CA ASN A 86 12.61 12.85 -0.35
C ASN A 86 12.30 12.84 1.17
N LYS A 87 12.85 13.83 1.88
CA LYS A 87 12.68 13.98 3.34
C LYS A 87 11.22 14.18 3.75
N GLU A 88 10.42 14.84 2.91
CA GLU A 88 8.99 15.07 3.17
C GLU A 88 8.21 13.74 3.18
N THR A 89 8.47 12.86 2.21
CA THR A 89 7.89 11.51 2.13
C THR A 89 8.22 10.73 3.38
N VAL A 90 9.49 10.73 3.83
CA VAL A 90 9.89 10.07 5.08
C VAL A 90 9.10 10.63 6.28
N GLY A 91 9.05 11.96 6.43
CA GLY A 91 8.31 12.60 7.53
C GLY A 91 6.81 12.31 7.51
N ARG A 92 6.19 12.25 6.32
CA ARG A 92 4.77 11.90 6.15
C ARG A 92 4.51 10.46 6.58
N TRP A 93 5.39 9.52 6.22
CA TRP A 93 5.27 8.12 6.60
C TRP A 93 5.50 7.88 8.09
N VAL A 94 6.48 8.55 8.70
CA VAL A 94 6.68 8.49 10.16
C VAL A 94 5.39 8.84 10.91
N LYS A 95 4.76 9.97 10.55
CA LYS A 95 3.48 10.39 11.15
C LYS A 95 2.36 9.38 10.90
N ARG A 96 2.31 8.82 9.69
CA ARG A 96 1.28 7.85 9.30
C ARG A 96 1.43 6.53 10.07
N PHE A 97 2.65 6.02 10.22
CA PHE A 97 2.93 4.81 11.02
C PHE A 97 2.57 5.02 12.49
N GLN A 98 2.95 6.16 13.08
CA GLN A 98 2.55 6.52 14.44
C GLN A 98 1.02 6.57 14.61
N ALA A 99 0.30 7.15 13.66
CA ALA A 99 -1.15 7.21 13.70
C ALA A 99 -1.80 5.82 13.56
N MET A 100 -1.23 4.93 12.73
CA MET A 100 -1.71 3.56 12.59
C MET A 100 -1.50 2.74 13.87
N GLU A 101 -0.35 2.88 14.52
CA GLU A 101 -0.06 2.21 15.80
C GLU A 101 -1.07 2.61 16.89
N GLN A 102 -1.43 3.89 16.96
CA GLN A 102 -2.43 4.40 17.90
C GLN A 102 -3.85 3.86 17.69
N LEU A 103 -4.19 3.47 16.45
CA LEU A 103 -5.50 2.88 16.14
C LEU A 103 -5.54 1.37 16.36
N SER A 104 -4.37 0.72 16.42
CA SER A 104 -4.23 -0.72 16.66
C SER A 104 -4.01 -1.10 18.13
N ALA A 105 -3.86 -0.11 19.02
CA ALA A 105 -3.64 -0.26 20.45
C ALA A 105 -4.95 -0.08 21.25
#